data_AF-A0A3D1ZV96-F1
#
_entry.id   AF-A0A3D1ZV96-F1
#
_cell.length_a   1.000
_cell.length_b   1.000
_cell.length_c   1.000
_cell.angle_alpha   90.00
_cell.angle_beta   90.00
_cell.angle_gamma   90.00
#
_symmetry.space_group_name_H-M   'P 1'
#
loop_
_entity.id
_entity.type
_entity.pdbx_description
1 polymer ?
#
loop_
_entity_poly.entity_id
_entity_poly.type
_entity_poly.pdbx_seq_one_letter_code
_entity_poly.pdbx_strand_id
1 'polypeptide(L)'
;MAIGELYLDPFKIGAIELAINLQISQSIVSRIINGKGGITPLMALKLSKVLGRSPESWLLMQDQHDLWSARQNVDLGAYQMLKFA
;
A
#
# COMPACT_ATOMS: atom_id res chain seq x y z
N MET A 1 2.75 -2.74 5.29
CA MET A 1 3.50 -1.98 4.25
C MET A 1 4.18 -0.79 4.91
N ALA A 2 5.47 -0.53 4.64
CA ALA A 2 6.28 0.47 5.37
C ALA A 2 6.49 1.78 4.56
N ILE A 3 5.42 2.49 4.23
CA ILE A 3 5.53 3.76 3.48
C ILE A 3 6.24 4.84 4.31
N GLY A 4 5.96 4.90 5.62
CA GLY A 4 6.61 5.84 6.54
C GLY A 4 8.12 5.72 6.53
N GLU A 5 8.61 4.51 6.83
CA GLU A 5 10.04 4.23 6.96
C GLU A 5 10.80 4.38 5.63
N LEU A 6 10.18 4.04 4.50
CA LEU A 6 10.84 4.07 3.19
C LEU A 6 10.83 5.44 2.50
N TYR A 7 9.85 6.29 2.79
CA TYR A 7 9.62 7.54 2.04
C TYR A 7 9.49 8.79 2.91
N LEU A 8 9.00 8.70 4.15
CA LEU A 8 8.82 9.90 4.97
C LEU A 8 10.06 10.16 5.80
N ASP A 9 10.57 9.15 6.51
CA ASP A 9 11.72 9.30 7.40
C ASP A 9 13.00 9.71 6.66
N PRO A 10 13.37 9.11 5.50
CA PRO A 10 14.60 9.48 4.81
C PRO A 10 14.56 10.88 4.20
N PHE A 11 13.36 11.35 3.83
CA PHE A 11 13.16 12.63 3.15
C PHE A 11 12.61 13.73 4.08
N LYS A 12 12.42 13.42 5.38
CA LYS A 12 11.86 14.32 6.40
C LYS A 12 10.50 14.92 6.03
N ILE A 13 9.68 14.16 5.30
CA ILE A 13 8.35 14.59 4.87
C ILE A 13 7.33 14.33 5.99
N GLY A 14 6.61 15.38 6.39
CA GLY A 14 5.56 15.26 7.40
C GLY A 14 4.27 14.63 6.86
N ALA A 15 3.52 13.92 7.71
CA ALA A 15 2.23 13.35 7.33
C ALA A 15 1.19 14.41 6.87
N ILE A 16 1.26 15.63 7.43
CA ILE A 16 0.41 16.76 7.03
C ILE A 16 0.78 17.22 5.62
N GLU A 17 2.07 17.41 5.36
CA GLU A 17 2.58 17.83 4.06
C GLU A 17 2.21 16.83 2.97
N LEU A 18 2.35 15.53 3.26
CA LEU A 18 1.94 14.48 2.34
C LEU A 18 0.43 14.50 2.06
N ALA A 19 -0.40 14.74 3.09
CA ALA A 19 -1.85 14.82 2.94
C ALA A 19 -2.28 15.99 2.04
N ILE A 20 -1.64 17.15 2.19
CA ILE A 20 -1.86 18.32 1.34
C ILE A 20 -1.51 18.00 -0.11
N ASN A 21 -0.32 17.43 -0.36
CA ASN A 21 0.14 17.10 -1.71
C ASN A 21 -0.72 16.02 -2.40
N LEU A 22 -1.21 15.05 -1.63
CA LEU A 22 -2.11 14.00 -2.15
C LEU A 22 -3.58 14.47 -2.24
N GLN A 23 -3.90 15.66 -1.73
CA GLN A 23 -5.27 16.19 -1.66
C GLN A 23 -6.24 15.20 -1.01
N ILE A 24 -5.89 14.73 0.18
CA ILE A 24 -6.68 13.81 1.01
C ILE A 24 -6.58 14.21 2.47
N SER A 25 -7.45 13.66 3.32
CA SER A 25 -7.37 13.95 4.76
C SER A 25 -6.10 13.36 5.37
N GLN A 26 -5.58 14.05 6.40
CA GLN A 26 -4.49 13.54 7.23
C GLN A 26 -4.82 12.18 7.86
N SER A 27 -6.09 11.93 8.18
CA SER A 27 -6.55 10.63 8.69
C SER A 27 -6.37 9.49 7.68
N ILE A 28 -6.58 9.74 6.38
CA ILE A 28 -6.32 8.74 5.33
C ILE A 28 -4.81 8.48 5.23
N VAL A 29 -3.99 9.53 5.19
CA VAL A 29 -2.52 9.39 5.15
C VAL A 29 -2.00 8.62 6.37
N SER A 30 -2.47 8.95 7.56
CA SER A 30 -2.08 8.26 8.79
C SER A 30 -2.43 6.76 8.75
N ARG A 31 -3.61 6.41 8.23
CA ARG A 31 -3.97 4.99 8.06
C ARG A 31 -3.04 4.28 7.07
N ILE A 32 -2.72 4.91 5.94
CA ILE A 32 -1.83 4.34 4.92
C ILE A 32 -0.41 4.14 5.48
N ILE A 33 0.16 5.15 6.15
CA ILE A 33 1.50 5.06 6.76
C ILE A 33 1.57 3.94 7.79
N ASN A 34 0.50 3.77 8.59
CA ASN A 34 0.42 2.73 9.62
C ASN A 34 -0.03 1.37 9.07
N GLY A 35 -0.13 1.18 7.75
CA GLY A 35 -0.59 -0.08 7.14
C GLY A 35 -2.04 -0.46 7.44
N LYS A 36 -2.84 0.47 7.98
CA LYS A 36 -4.28 0.29 8.29
C LYS A 36 -5.20 0.76 7.16
N GLY A 37 -4.64 1.39 6.12
CA GLY A 37 -5.35 1.83 4.93
C GLY A 37 -4.69 1.22 3.70
N GLY A 38 -5.51 0.75 2.76
CA GLY A 38 -5.02 0.20 1.51
C GLY A 38 -4.73 1.26 0.44
N ILE A 39 -3.80 0.96 -0.47
CA ILE A 39 -3.60 1.72 -1.70
C ILE A 39 -4.59 1.24 -2.76
N THR A 40 -5.56 2.09 -3.09
CA THR A 40 -6.44 1.90 -4.26
C THR A 40 -5.74 2.36 -5.55
N PRO A 41 -6.24 2.00 -6.76
CA PRO A 41 -5.69 2.50 -8.01
C PRO A 41 -5.61 4.03 -8.10
N LEU A 42 -6.64 4.74 -7.60
CA LEU A 42 -6.63 6.20 -7.53
C LEU A 42 -5.52 6.72 -6.59
N MET A 43 -5.30 6.04 -5.46
CA MET A 43 -4.22 6.40 -4.53
C MET A 43 -2.85 6.13 -5.15
N ALA A 44 -2.69 5.02 -5.87
CA ALA A 44 -1.45 4.68 -6.56
C ALA A 44 -1.06 5.74 -7.61
N LEU A 45 -2.04 6.28 -8.36
CA LEU A 45 -1.81 7.39 -9.29
C LEU A 45 -1.35 8.66 -8.56
N LYS A 46 -1.99 9.01 -7.44
CA LYS A 46 -1.61 10.17 -6.62
C LYS A 46 -0.21 10.02 -6.02
N LEU A 47 0.09 8.85 -5.44
CA LEU A 47 1.41 8.53 -4.87
C LEU A 47 2.49 8.53 -5.95
N SER A 48 2.21 7.98 -7.14
CA SER A 48 3.14 8.02 -8.28
C SER A 48 3.50 9.46 -8.65
N LYS A 49 2.51 10.35 -8.68
CA LYS A 49 2.74 11.76 -9.00
C LYS A 49 3.51 12.52 -7.92
N VAL A 50 3.27 12.21 -6.63
CA VAL A 50 3.82 12.98 -5.49
C VAL A 50 5.15 12.41 -4.98
N LEU A 51 5.29 11.09 -4.90
CA LEU A 51 6.45 10.41 -4.32
C LEU A 51 7.28 9.63 -5.37
N GLY A 52 6.85 9.63 -6.64
CA GLY A 52 7.47 8.83 -7.69
C GLY A 52 7.05 7.37 -7.65
N ARG A 53 7.83 6.51 -8.33
CA ARG A 53 7.51 5.10 -8.63
C ARG A 53 6.27 4.97 -9.54
N SER A 54 6.11 3.84 -10.24
CA SER A 54 4.94 3.63 -11.09
C SER A 54 3.69 3.31 -10.24
N PRO A 55 2.47 3.63 -10.71
CA PRO A 55 1.24 3.25 -10.02
C PRO A 55 1.12 1.73 -9.80
N GLU A 56 1.54 0.93 -10.76
CA GLU A 56 1.53 -0.54 -10.69
C GLU A 56 2.45 -1.04 -9.58
N SER A 57 3.60 -0.40 -9.39
CA SER A 57 4.53 -0.77 -8.33
C SER A 57 3.97 -0.42 -6.93
N TRP A 58 3.16 0.62 -6.81
CA TRP A 58 2.41 0.91 -5.57
C TRP A 58 1.34 -0.14 -5.29
N LEU A 59 0.59 -0.55 -6.31
CA LEU A 59 -0.42 -1.60 -6.20
C LEU A 59 0.22 -2.95 -5.84
N LEU A 60 1.34 -3.29 -6.47
CA LEU A 60 2.08 -4.52 -6.17
C LEU A 60 2.51 -4.59 -4.69
N MET A 61 2.93 -3.47 -4.10
CA MET A 61 3.26 -3.42 -2.67
C MET A 61 2.02 -3.70 -1.80
N GLN A 62 0.84 -3.19 -2.20
CA GLN A 62 -0.42 -3.44 -1.52
C GLN A 62 -0.80 -4.91 -1.62
N ASP A 63 -0.78 -5.48 -2.82
CA ASP A 63 -1.10 -6.88 -3.08
C ASP A 63 -0.18 -7.82 -2.30
N GLN A 64 1.13 -7.51 -2.25
CA GLN A 64 2.09 -8.28 -1.46
C GLN A 64 1.76 -8.25 0.04
N HIS A 65 1.40 -7.09 0.57
CA HIS A 65 1.04 -6.95 1.98
C HIS A 65 -0.26 -7.69 2.32
N ASP A 66 -1.29 -7.53 1.47
CA ASP A 66 -2.59 -8.15 1.65
C ASP A 66 -2.49 -9.66 1.52
N LEU A 67 -1.73 -10.17 0.54
CA LEU A 67 -1.47 -11.60 0.37
C LEU A 67 -0.68 -12.17 1.56
N TRP A 68 0.33 -11.46 2.07
CA TRP A 68 1.06 -11.88 3.26
C TRP A 68 0.14 -12.01 4.47
N SER A 69 -0.77 -11.04 4.67
CA SER A 69 -1.76 -11.04 5.75
C SER A 69 -2.77 -12.18 5.60
N ALA A 70 -3.31 -12.37 4.39
CA ALA A 70 -4.25 -13.44 4.09
C ALA A 70 -3.65 -14.83 4.35
N ARG A 71 -2.37 -15.04 3.99
CA ARG A 71 -1.65 -16.29 4.24
C ARG A 71 -1.56 -16.67 5.71
N GLN A 72 -1.59 -15.72 6.64
CA GLN A 72 -1.56 -16.03 8.08
C GLN A 72 -2.90 -16.57 8.60
N ASN A 73 -3.99 -16.35 7.87
CA ASN A 73 -5.36 -16.58 8.34
C ASN A 73 -6.13 -17.60 7.50
N VAL A 74 -5.47 -18.30 6.58
CA VAL A 74 -6.10 -19.27 5.69
C VAL A 74 -5.44 -20.64 5.83
N ASP A 75 -6.25 -21.66 6.09
CA ASP A 75 -5.84 -23.06 5.96
C ASP A 75 -6.21 -23.55 4.55
N LEU A 76 -5.20 -23.93 3.78
CA LEU A 76 -5.35 -24.39 2.40
C LEU A 76 -5.23 -25.92 2.27
N GLY A 77 -5.15 -26.68 3.37
CA GLY A 77 -4.90 -28.13 3.35
C GLY A 77 -5.97 -28.96 2.64
N ALA A 78 -7.22 -28.48 2.59
CA ALA A 78 -8.32 -29.15 1.91
C ALA A 78 -8.44 -28.84 0.40
N TYR A 79 -7.64 -27.90 -0.12
CA TYR A 79 -7.76 -27.41 -1.48
C TYR A 79 -6.83 -28.17 -2.42
N GLN A 80 -7.30 -28.47 -3.63
CA GLN A 80 -6.51 -29.17 -4.66
C GLN A 80 -6.39 -28.32 -5.91
N MET A 81 -5.20 -28.33 -6.51
CA MET A 81 -4.93 -27.62 -7.76
C MET A 81 -5.61 -28.31 -8.93
N LEU A 82 -6.43 -27.56 -9.68
CA LEU A 82 -7.00 -28.04 -10.94
C LEU A 82 -5.90 -28.12 -12.00
N LYS A 83 -5.88 -29.23 -12.75
CA LYS A 83 -5.01 -29.40 -13.91
C LYS A 83 -5.76 -28.95 -15.14
N PHE A 84 -5.26 -27.92 -15.81
CA PHE A 84 -5.71 -27.53 -17.14
C PHE A 84 -4.83 -28.28 -18.15
N ALA A 85 -5.48 -28.98 -19.09
CA ALA A 85 -4.85 -29.77 -20.14
C ALA A 85 -4.23 -28.88 -21.23
#